data_AF-A0A942EPQ4-F1
#
_entry.id   AF-A0A942EPQ4-F1
#
_cell.length_a   1.000
_cell.length_b   1.000
_cell.length_c   1.000
_cell.angle_alpha   90.00
_cell.angle_beta   90.00
_cell.angle_gamma   90.00
#
_symmetry.space_group_name_H-M   'P 1'
#
loop_
_entity.id
_entity.type
_entity.pdbx_description
1 polymer ?
#
loop_
_entity_poly.entity_id
_entity_poly.type
_entity_poly.pdbx_seq_one_letter_code
_entity_poly.pdbx_strand_id
1 'polypeptide(L)'
;MKIHSLQTKFALLFLIFFFIPFGLLTFLSVSMSKGMLGQSTISHLQNLVEVKKMAIDQWLKERIGDGKAISESQEIKSLDPMRIEPYLTLVKQFYRAYRELWVVNLKGRRVAENISDFSYEQEDWFQEAINKGLFISSPKFHKPSLQPTIAISVIIKDR
;
A
#
# COMPACT_ATOMS: atom_id res chain seq x y z
N MET A 1 -58.81 26.08 28.15
CA MET A 1 -59.29 25.04 29.09
C MET A 1 -58.74 25.35 30.48
N LYS A 2 -59.58 25.81 31.43
CA LYS A 2 -59.14 26.05 32.81
C LYS A 2 -59.10 24.72 33.56
N ILE A 3 -57.94 24.39 34.12
CA ILE A 3 -57.70 23.14 34.84
C ILE A 3 -58.25 23.31 36.26
N HIS A 4 -59.47 22.81 36.51
CA HIS A 4 -60.19 23.07 37.78
C HIS A 4 -59.93 22.03 38.88
N SER A 5 -59.31 20.88 38.58
CA SER A 5 -59.04 19.82 39.56
C SER A 5 -57.59 19.86 40.07
N LEU A 6 -57.42 19.75 41.40
CA LEU A 6 -56.13 19.66 42.07
C LEU A 6 -55.31 18.44 41.59
N GLN A 7 -55.99 17.32 41.33
CA GLN A 7 -55.35 16.09 40.81
C GLN A 7 -54.69 16.32 39.46
N THR A 8 -55.33 17.08 38.56
CA THR A 8 -54.77 17.36 37.23
C THR A 8 -53.52 18.21 37.32
N LYS A 9 -53.44 19.16 38.26
CA LYS A 9 -52.24 19.99 38.48
C LYS A 9 -51.07 19.16 38.99
N PHE A 10 -51.30 18.26 39.95
CA PHE A 10 -50.27 17.33 40.44
C PHE A 10 -49.80 16.35 39.37
N ALA A 11 -50.72 15.80 38.57
CA ALA A 11 -50.38 14.93 37.46
C ALA A 11 -49.50 15.65 36.43
N LEU A 12 -49.83 16.89 36.08
CA LEU A 12 -49.03 17.71 35.16
C LEU A 12 -47.63 18.00 35.71
N LEU A 13 -47.54 18.31 37.00
CA LEU A 13 -46.27 18.60 37.67
C LEU A 13 -45.37 17.35 37.71
N PHE A 14 -45.94 16.17 37.99
CA PHE A 14 -45.22 14.90 37.93
C PHE A 14 -44.74 14.59 36.50
N LEU A 15 -45.57 14.84 35.50
CA LEU A 15 -45.24 14.60 34.10
C LEU A 15 -44.10 15.51 33.65
N ILE A 16 -44.14 16.80 33.99
CA ILE A 16 -43.06 17.75 33.73
C ILE A 16 -41.78 17.30 34.43
N PHE A 17 -41.85 16.94 35.70
CA PHE A 17 -40.70 16.55 36.50
C PHE A 17 -40.06 15.23 36.05
N PHE A 18 -40.83 14.35 35.40
CA PHE A 18 -40.32 13.10 34.84
C PHE A 18 -39.77 13.30 33.42
N PHE A 19 -40.56 13.90 32.52
CA PHE A 19 -40.23 13.96 31.10
C PHE A 19 -39.14 14.99 30.78
N ILE A 20 -39.04 16.10 31.51
CA ILE A 20 -37.98 17.09 31.27
C ILE A 20 -36.58 16.51 31.52
N PRO A 21 -36.24 15.99 32.72
CA PRO A 21 -34.91 15.45 32.96
C PRO A 21 -34.64 14.22 32.08
N PHE A 22 -35.65 13.42 31.77
CA PHE A 22 -35.50 12.29 30.86
C PHE A 22 -35.17 12.73 29.43
N GLY A 23 -35.86 13.75 28.91
CA GLY A 23 -35.56 14.33 27.59
C GLY A 23 -34.17 14.95 27.54
N LEU A 24 -33.76 15.66 28.61
CA LEU A 24 -32.42 16.23 28.73
C LEU A 24 -31.33 15.15 28.71
N LEU A 25 -31.52 14.09 29.51
CA LEU A 25 -30.59 12.97 29.59
C LEU A 25 -30.45 12.27 28.23
N THR A 26 -31.59 12.04 27.55
CA THR A 26 -31.61 11.42 26.22
C THR A 26 -30.87 12.29 25.20
N PHE A 27 -31.13 13.60 25.20
CA PHE A 27 -30.45 14.55 24.32
C PHE A 27 -28.93 14.56 24.53
N LEU A 28 -28.49 14.64 25.80
CA LEU A 28 -27.07 14.60 26.15
C LEU A 28 -26.41 13.28 25.75
N SER A 29 -27.06 12.15 26.04
CA SER A 29 -26.58 10.82 25.69
C SER A 29 -26.39 10.65 24.18
N VAL A 30 -27.38 11.06 23.38
CA VAL A 30 -27.32 10.98 21.92
C VAL A 30 -26.24 11.90 21.37
N SER A 31 -26.14 13.13 21.88
CA SER A 31 -25.12 14.10 21.44
C SER A 31 -23.70 13.58 21.71
N MET A 32 -23.45 13.08 22.93
CA MET A 32 -22.18 12.51 23.33
C MET A 32 -21.83 11.27 22.51
N SER A 33 -22.80 10.38 22.28
CA SER A 33 -22.60 9.17 21.48
C SER A 33 -22.20 9.49 20.04
N LYS A 34 -22.82 10.50 19.43
CA LYS A 34 -22.46 10.93 18.06
C LYS A 34 -21.03 11.46 17.98
N GLY A 35 -20.61 12.27 18.96
CA GLY A 35 -19.23 12.77 19.03
C GLY A 35 -18.21 11.64 19.22
N MET A 36 -18.49 10.71 20.14
CA MET A 36 -17.63 9.55 20.39
C MET A 36 -17.52 8.63 19.17
N LEU A 37 -18.63 8.37 18.48
CA LEU A 37 -18.63 7.55 17.26
C LEU A 37 -17.82 8.19 16.13
N GLY A 38 -17.96 9.50 15.91
CA GLY A 38 -17.16 10.22 14.93
C GLY A 38 -15.66 10.14 15.24
N GLN A 39 -15.27 10.45 16.48
CA GLN A 39 -13.87 10.43 16.89
C GLN A 39 -13.26 9.02 16.85
N SER A 40 -14.00 8.00 17.32
CA SER A 40 -13.57 6.61 17.27
C SER A 40 -13.40 6.13 15.83
N THR A 41 -14.33 6.46 14.94
CA THR A 41 -14.24 6.10 13.52
C THR A 41 -13.00 6.69 12.87
N ILE A 42 -12.73 7.98 13.10
CA ILE A 42 -11.53 8.66 12.57
C ILE A 42 -10.26 7.99 13.11
N SER A 43 -10.20 7.72 14.41
CA SER A 43 -9.05 7.05 15.03
C SER A 43 -8.82 5.64 14.47
N HIS A 44 -9.89 4.87 14.27
CA HIS A 44 -9.79 3.55 13.64
C HIS A 44 -9.30 3.62 12.20
N LEU A 45 -9.74 4.61 11.42
CA LEU A 45 -9.24 4.81 10.06
C LEU A 45 -7.77 5.22 10.04
N GLN A 46 -7.33 6.08 10.95
CA GLN A 46 -5.92 6.46 11.09
C GLN A 46 -5.04 5.26 11.42
N ASN A 47 -5.44 4.45 12.41
CA ASN A 47 -4.72 3.23 12.77
C ASN A 47 -4.70 2.24 11.60
N LEU A 48 -5.81 2.09 10.87
CA LEU A 48 -5.86 1.22 9.70
C LEU A 48 -4.87 1.68 8.62
N VAL A 49 -4.83 2.99 8.33
CA VAL A 49 -3.88 3.57 7.36
C VAL A 49 -2.44 3.32 7.79
N GLU A 50 -2.12 3.50 9.07
CA GLU A 50 -0.79 3.23 9.61
C GLU A 50 -0.38 1.76 9.45
N VAL A 51 -1.26 0.83 9.81
CA VAL A 51 -1.03 -0.61 9.64
C VAL A 51 -0.84 -0.98 8.17
N LYS A 52 -1.65 -0.42 7.26
CA LYS A 52 -1.49 -0.66 5.82
C LYS A 52 -0.19 -0.08 5.28
N LYS A 53 0.21 1.11 5.73
CA LYS A 53 1.50 1.70 5.37
C LYS A 53 2.65 0.80 5.80
N MET A 54 2.68 0.35 7.05
CA MET A 54 3.72 -0.55 7.55
C MET A 54 3.80 -1.85 6.73
N ALA A 55 2.66 -2.43 6.35
CA ALA A 55 2.63 -3.62 5.52
C ALA A 55 3.22 -3.38 4.11
N ILE A 56 2.91 -2.22 3.49
CA ILE A 56 3.47 -1.84 2.19
C ILE A 56 4.98 -1.61 2.29
N ASP A 57 5.44 -0.88 3.31
CA ASP A 57 6.86 -0.60 3.54
C ASP A 57 7.65 -1.89 3.74
N GLN A 58 7.12 -2.82 4.53
CA GLN A 58 7.71 -4.14 4.75
C GLN A 58 7.74 -4.96 3.46
N TRP A 59 6.63 -5.01 2.71
CA TRP A 59 6.57 -5.72 1.45
C TRP A 59 7.59 -5.18 0.43
N LEU A 60 7.74 -3.85 0.32
CA LEU A 60 8.76 -3.23 -0.53
C LEU A 60 10.17 -3.57 -0.07
N LYS A 61 10.43 -3.51 1.23
CA LYS A 61 11.74 -3.85 1.82
C LYS A 61 12.15 -5.29 1.48
N GLU A 62 11.22 -6.23 1.56
CA GLU A 62 11.45 -7.62 1.14
C GLU A 62 11.77 -7.72 -0.35
N ARG A 63 11.00 -7.07 -1.23
CA ARG A 63 11.26 -7.12 -2.68
C ARG A 63 12.60 -6.49 -3.05
N ILE A 64 13.04 -5.45 -2.34
CA ILE A 64 14.39 -4.88 -2.49
C ILE A 64 15.45 -5.89 -2.03
N GLY A 65 15.21 -6.56 -0.89
CA GLY A 65 16.08 -7.62 -0.39
C GLY A 65 16.25 -8.76 -1.37
N ASP A 66 15.14 -9.24 -1.95
CA ASP A 66 15.13 -10.26 -3.00
C ASP A 66 15.93 -9.80 -4.22
N GLY A 67 15.71 -8.57 -4.70
CA GLY A 67 16.45 -8.00 -5.83
C GLY A 67 17.96 -7.94 -5.60
N LYS A 68 18.39 -7.60 -4.37
CA LYS A 68 19.80 -7.64 -3.97
C LYS A 68 20.35 -9.06 -3.91
N ALA A 69 19.60 -10.02 -3.36
CA ALA A 69 20.03 -11.41 -3.33
C ALA A 69 20.19 -11.99 -4.74
N ILE A 70 19.24 -11.66 -5.63
CA ILE A 70 19.29 -12.02 -7.05
C ILE A 70 20.49 -11.38 -7.74
N SER A 71 20.74 -10.08 -7.56
CA SER A 71 21.87 -9.38 -8.19
C SER A 71 23.24 -9.90 -7.73
N GLU A 72 23.31 -10.45 -6.52
CA GLU A 72 24.54 -11.01 -5.95
C GLU A 72 24.77 -12.49 -6.32
N SER A 73 23.80 -13.16 -6.92
CA SER A 73 23.90 -14.57 -7.32
C SER A 73 24.96 -14.81 -8.41
N GLN A 74 25.52 -16.02 -8.42
CA GLN A 74 26.58 -16.37 -9.39
C GLN A 74 26.04 -16.42 -10.81
N GLU A 75 24.78 -16.82 -10.98
CA GLU A 75 24.08 -16.88 -12.26
C GLU A 75 24.00 -15.49 -12.88
N ILE A 76 23.57 -14.49 -12.10
CA ILE A 76 23.49 -13.10 -12.56
C ILE A 76 24.88 -12.49 -12.79
N LYS A 77 25.82 -12.70 -11.88
CA LYS A 77 27.20 -12.18 -12.02
C LYS A 77 27.98 -12.81 -13.16
N SER A 78 27.61 -14.01 -13.60
CA SER A 78 28.26 -14.64 -14.75
C SER A 78 28.07 -13.84 -16.04
N LEU A 79 27.03 -12.98 -16.11
CA LEU A 79 26.62 -12.25 -17.30
C LEU A 79 26.39 -13.15 -18.53
N ASP A 80 26.26 -14.47 -18.31
CA ASP A 80 26.01 -15.47 -19.34
C ASP A 80 24.48 -15.61 -19.52
N PRO A 81 23.94 -15.24 -20.68
CA PRO A 81 22.51 -15.37 -20.97
C PRO A 81 21.98 -16.79 -20.74
N MET A 82 22.78 -17.82 -21.02
CA MET A 82 22.37 -19.23 -20.86
C MET A 82 22.20 -19.64 -19.40
N ARG A 83 22.82 -18.92 -18.47
CA ARG A 83 22.69 -19.14 -17.02
C ARG A 83 21.63 -18.22 -16.40
N ILE A 84 21.51 -17.00 -16.91
CA ILE A 84 20.57 -16.00 -16.39
C ILE A 84 19.12 -16.37 -16.66
N GLU A 85 18.76 -16.76 -17.89
CA GLU A 85 17.36 -17.05 -18.26
C GLU A 85 16.74 -18.19 -17.42
N PRO A 86 17.37 -19.38 -17.30
CA PRO A 86 16.83 -20.46 -16.49
C PRO A 86 16.72 -20.07 -15.01
N TYR A 87 17.68 -19.30 -14.50
CA TYR A 87 17.68 -18.82 -13.14
C TYR A 87 16.51 -17.86 -12.86
N LEU A 88 16.31 -16.84 -13.70
CA LEU A 88 15.19 -15.90 -13.56
C LEU A 88 13.84 -16.61 -13.70
N THR A 89 13.73 -17.59 -14.60
CA THR A 89 12.55 -18.43 -14.75
C THR A 89 12.24 -19.19 -13.46
N LEU A 90 13.27 -19.79 -12.85
CA LEU A 90 13.15 -20.51 -11.58
C LEU A 90 12.74 -19.57 -10.44
N VAL A 91 13.37 -18.39 -10.33
CA VAL A 91 13.00 -17.36 -9.34
C VAL A 91 11.53 -16.96 -9.50
N LYS A 92 11.07 -16.70 -10.72
CA LYS A 92 9.66 -16.34 -10.99
C LYS A 92 8.69 -17.48 -10.64
N GLN A 93 9.09 -18.74 -10.84
CA GLN A 93 8.27 -19.91 -10.49
C GLN A 93 8.11 -20.07 -8.97
N PHE A 94 9.19 -19.87 -8.20
CA PHE A 94 9.14 -19.92 -6.73
C PHE A 94 8.46 -18.68 -6.13
N TYR A 95 8.76 -17.50 -6.66
CA TYR A 95 8.23 -16.22 -6.19
C TYR A 95 7.21 -15.64 -7.17
N ARG A 96 5.94 -16.04 -7.00
CA ARG A 96 4.81 -15.58 -7.82
C ARG A 96 4.47 -14.08 -7.65
N ALA A 97 5.25 -13.34 -6.86
CA ALA A 97 5.09 -11.90 -6.66
C ALA A 97 5.54 -11.09 -7.89
N TYR A 98 6.37 -11.66 -8.75
CA TYR A 98 6.95 -10.96 -9.90
C TYR A 98 6.16 -11.23 -11.18
N ARG A 99 5.67 -10.15 -11.79
CA ARG A 99 5.11 -10.22 -13.15
C ARG A 99 6.23 -10.51 -14.16
N GLU A 100 7.32 -9.76 -14.07
CA GLU A 100 8.45 -9.80 -15.00
C GLU A 100 9.76 -9.63 -14.21
N LEU A 101 10.82 -10.27 -14.67
CA LEU A 101 12.19 -10.13 -14.17
C LEU A 101 13.12 -10.04 -15.38
N TRP A 102 13.99 -9.04 -15.39
CA TRP A 102 14.93 -8.80 -16.48
C TRP A 102 16.29 -8.43 -15.94
N VAL A 103 17.32 -8.76 -16.72
CA VAL A 103 18.69 -8.29 -16.49
C VAL A 103 19.08 -7.45 -17.69
N VAL A 104 19.56 -6.24 -17.41
CA VAL A 104 19.89 -5.24 -18.41
C VAL A 104 21.35 -4.85 -18.24
N ASN A 105 22.11 -4.86 -19.34
CA ASN A 105 23.49 -4.45 -19.33
C ASN A 105 23.63 -2.91 -19.28
N LEU A 106 24.85 -2.42 -19.12
CA LEU A 106 25.13 -0.98 -19.05
C LEU A 106 24.79 -0.19 -20.34
N LYS A 107 24.50 -0.89 -21.45
CA LYS A 107 24.02 -0.27 -22.70
C LYS A 107 22.48 -0.23 -22.79
N GLY A 108 21.80 -0.44 -21.67
CA GLY A 108 20.34 -0.47 -21.61
C GLY A 108 19.71 -1.65 -22.35
N ARG A 109 20.47 -2.71 -22.70
CA ARG A 109 19.95 -3.86 -23.45
C ARG A 109 19.75 -5.07 -22.55
N ARG A 110 18.67 -5.81 -22.75
CA ARG A 110 18.42 -7.06 -22.02
C ARG A 110 19.50 -8.08 -22.38
N VAL A 111 20.08 -8.71 -21.36
CA VAL A 111 21.15 -9.72 -21.55
C VAL A 111 20.56 -11.05 -22.04
N ALA A 112 19.29 -11.27 -21.73
CA ALA A 112 18.62 -12.56 -21.79
C ALA A 112 17.79 -12.74 -23.09
N GLU A 113 17.32 -11.63 -23.67
CA GLU A 113 16.59 -11.59 -24.94
C GLU A 113 17.50 -11.04 -26.05
N ASN A 114 17.89 -11.89 -27.00
CA ASN A 114 18.81 -11.54 -28.09
C ASN A 114 18.17 -10.66 -29.20
N ILE A 115 17.00 -10.05 -28.96
CA ILE A 115 16.11 -9.54 -30.02
C ILE A 115 15.44 -8.19 -29.67
N SER A 116 16.16 -7.24 -29.08
CA SER A 116 15.62 -5.87 -29.03
C SER A 116 16.68 -4.81 -29.32
N ASP A 117 16.50 -4.10 -30.44
CA ASP A 117 17.15 -2.81 -30.73
C ASP A 117 16.70 -1.70 -29.77
N PHE A 118 15.77 -1.99 -28.86
CA PHE A 118 15.35 -1.08 -27.81
C PHE A 118 16.39 -1.02 -26.69
N SER A 119 16.94 0.17 -26.50
CA SER A 119 17.77 0.52 -25.34
C SER A 119 16.93 1.25 -24.31
N TYR A 120 17.07 0.84 -23.05
CA TYR A 120 16.48 1.48 -21.88
C TYR A 120 17.41 2.52 -21.25
N GLU A 121 18.49 2.93 -21.91
CA GLU A 121 19.43 3.91 -21.36
C GLU A 121 18.75 5.21 -20.93
N GLN A 122 17.68 5.63 -21.60
CA GLN A 122 17.00 6.89 -21.28
C GLN A 122 15.92 6.75 -20.20
N GLU A 123 15.66 5.53 -19.73
CA GLU A 123 14.62 5.28 -18.74
C GLU A 123 15.04 5.71 -17.33
N ASP A 124 14.13 6.36 -16.60
CA ASP A 124 14.36 6.81 -15.23
C ASP A 124 14.85 5.67 -14.34
N TRP A 125 14.23 4.49 -14.46
CA TRP A 125 14.55 3.33 -13.63
C TRP A 125 15.95 2.79 -13.89
N PHE A 126 16.48 2.97 -15.10
CA PHE A 126 17.81 2.55 -15.49
C PHE A 126 18.86 3.53 -14.96
N GLN A 127 18.68 4.82 -15.26
CA GLN A 127 19.61 5.88 -14.85
C GLN A 127 19.70 6.01 -13.34
N GLU A 128 18.56 5.99 -12.64
CA GLU A 128 18.55 6.11 -11.18
C GLU A 128 19.13 4.87 -10.49
N ALA A 129 18.89 3.67 -11.02
CA ALA A 129 19.50 2.45 -10.48
C ALA A 129 21.03 2.45 -10.66
N ILE A 130 21.55 2.97 -11.77
CA ILE A 130 23.00 3.11 -11.96
C ILE A 130 23.58 4.12 -10.96
N ASN A 131 22.94 5.28 -10.81
CA ASN A 131 23.46 6.37 -9.98
C ASN A 131 23.34 6.09 -8.47
N LYS A 132 22.21 5.56 -8.01
CA LYS A 132 21.90 5.36 -6.59
C LYS A 132 22.02 3.90 -6.13
N GLY A 133 22.16 2.97 -7.06
CA GLY A 133 22.20 1.53 -6.81
C GLY A 133 20.83 0.87 -6.61
N LEU A 134 19.76 1.66 -6.48
CA LEU A 134 18.39 1.21 -6.29
C LEU A 134 17.42 2.25 -6.84
N PHE A 135 16.40 1.80 -7.54
CA PHE A 135 15.26 2.60 -7.94
C PHE A 135 13.94 1.87 -7.66
N ILE A 136 12.93 2.62 -7.23
CA ILE A 136 11.56 2.15 -7.03
C ILE A 136 10.63 3.14 -7.71
N SER A 137 9.81 2.68 -8.64
CA SER A 137 8.85 3.56 -9.33
C SER A 137 7.58 3.78 -8.49
N SER A 138 6.91 4.91 -8.73
CA SER A 138 5.47 4.99 -8.46
C SER A 138 4.71 3.95 -9.30
N PRO A 139 3.51 3.51 -8.89
CA PRO A 139 2.70 2.60 -9.70
C PRO A 139 2.39 3.22 -11.08
N LYS A 140 2.75 2.52 -12.17
CA LYS A 140 2.49 2.91 -13.56
C LYS A 140 1.67 1.85 -14.28
N PHE A 141 0.73 2.27 -15.12
CA PHE A 141 -0.01 1.37 -16.02
C PHE A 141 0.79 1.17 -17.31
N HIS A 142 1.03 -0.08 -17.69
CA HIS A 142 1.74 -0.43 -18.92
C HIS A 142 0.77 -1.12 -19.87
N LYS A 143 0.53 -0.57 -21.07
CA LYS A 143 -0.30 -1.24 -22.08
C LYS A 143 0.39 -2.54 -22.55
N PRO A 144 -0.34 -3.66 -22.74
CA PRO A 144 -1.79 -3.84 -22.67
C PRO A 144 -2.35 -4.17 -21.27
N SER A 145 -1.51 -4.27 -20.23
CA SER A 145 -1.92 -4.59 -18.86
C SER A 145 -2.66 -3.42 -18.19
N LEU A 146 -3.95 -3.63 -17.86
CA LEU A 146 -4.73 -2.71 -17.02
C LEU A 146 -4.36 -2.77 -15.52
N GLN A 147 -3.40 -3.62 -15.14
CA GLN A 147 -2.92 -3.70 -13.76
C GLN A 147 -1.76 -2.71 -13.54
N PRO A 148 -1.79 -1.90 -12.47
CA PRO A 148 -0.70 -1.01 -12.14
C PRO A 148 0.51 -1.84 -11.68
N THR A 149 1.70 -1.42 -12.08
CA THR A 149 2.95 -2.08 -11.68
C THR A 149 3.99 -1.12 -11.17
N ILE A 150 4.77 -1.62 -10.22
CA ILE A 150 5.93 -0.95 -9.64
C ILE A 150 7.17 -1.64 -10.20
N ALA A 151 8.10 -0.85 -10.71
CA ALA A 151 9.42 -1.33 -11.09
C ALA A 151 10.39 -1.16 -9.91
N ILE A 152 11.12 -2.21 -9.59
CA ILE A 152 12.23 -2.18 -8.63
C ILE A 152 13.48 -2.57 -9.42
N SER A 153 14.47 -1.67 -9.48
CA SER A 153 15.71 -1.88 -10.22
C SER A 153 16.88 -1.81 -9.26
N VAL A 154 17.76 -2.81 -9.29
CA VAL A 154 18.92 -2.94 -8.41
C VAL A 154 20.16 -3.04 -9.28
N ILE A 155 21.21 -2.29 -8.93
CA ILE A 155 22.49 -2.38 -9.66
C ILE A 155 23.16 -3.73 -9.41
N ILE A 156 23.66 -4.35 -10.47
CA ILE A 156 24.54 -5.51 -10.39
C ILE A 156 25.96 -4.98 -10.33
N LYS A 157 26.66 -5.21 -9.21
CA LYS A 157 28.07 -4.86 -9.08
C LYS A 157 28.92 -6.07 -9.43
N ASP A 158 29.83 -5.88 -10.37
CA ASP A 158 30.93 -6.82 -10.56
C ASP A 158 31.93 -6.66 -9.41
N ARG A 159 32.62 -7.75 -9.04
CA ARG A 159 33.58 -7.73 -7.93
C ARG A 159 34.86 -6.97 -8.27
#